data_AF-M1JJG5-F1
#
_entry.id   AF-M1JJG5-F1
#
_cell.length_a   1.000
_cell.length_b   1.000
_cell.length_c   1.000
_cell.angle_alpha   90.00
_cell.angle_beta   90.00
_cell.angle_gamma   90.00
#
_symmetry.space_group_name_H-M   'P 1'
#
loop_
_entity.id
_entity.type
_entity.pdbx_description
1 polymer ?
#
loop_
_entity_poly.entity_id
_entity_poly.type
_entity_poly.pdbx_seq_one_letter_code
_entity_poly.pdbx_strand_id
1 'polypeptide(L)'
;MAVTQGIDAHTINQQHRIVIRNFSSFVSLIFTFFACYTFSEHDFKEDLFFRFIVLLPSFSYLILQYLIFFHTTWKGYCKTESTLRNILHSTLIVLLLAFVIINIFSSITFVTDKWNSEDLFFYSIILPSFFIPPTYLLSTSCDFITTSFTATGINILVDLMILLSYLTFLLLLLFLEKAEYRPYFILASFVLILVKSLKEIYLPSRESSSPAASWRVIIFALVFTLAVITHSLSAYVSISTLARYFRLSATGEVLSIS
;
A
#
# COMPACT_ATOMS: atom_id res chain seq x y z
N MET A 1 -5.60 35.99 -28.19
CA MET A 1 -6.35 34.73 -27.98
C MET A 1 -5.41 33.55 -28.24
N ALA A 2 -4.69 33.07 -27.22
CA ALA A 2 -3.79 31.91 -27.31
C ALA A 2 -3.45 31.35 -25.91
N VAL A 3 -4.43 31.26 -25.00
CA VAL A 3 -4.23 30.80 -23.61
C VAL A 3 -5.05 29.55 -23.28
N THR A 4 -5.99 29.14 -24.15
CA THR A 4 -6.90 28.03 -23.87
C THR A 4 -6.33 26.64 -24.21
N GLN A 5 -5.33 26.51 -25.07
CA GLN A 5 -4.80 25.18 -25.45
C GLN A 5 -3.86 24.53 -24.40
N GLY A 6 -3.30 25.29 -23.48
CA GLY A 6 -2.37 24.77 -22.47
C GLY A 6 -3.03 24.19 -21.21
N ILE A 7 -4.26 24.65 -20.90
CA ILE A 7 -4.98 24.23 -19.70
C ILE A 7 -5.52 22.80 -19.88
N ASP A 8 -6.04 22.47 -21.07
CA ASP A 8 -6.69 21.18 -21.34
C ASP A 8 -5.72 19.98 -21.29
N ALA A 9 -4.49 20.14 -21.78
CA ALA A 9 -3.51 19.04 -21.78
C ALA A 9 -3.02 18.68 -20.36
N HIS A 10 -2.95 19.66 -19.45
CA HIS A 10 -2.51 19.44 -18.07
C HIS A 10 -3.59 18.73 -17.24
N THR A 11 -4.85 19.13 -17.38
CA THR A 11 -6.00 18.49 -16.71
C THR A 11 -6.20 17.05 -17.18
N ILE A 12 -6.07 16.77 -18.48
CA ILE A 12 -6.18 15.40 -19.02
C ILE A 12 -5.10 14.48 -18.43
N ASN A 13 -3.86 14.93 -18.35
CA ASN A 13 -2.76 14.14 -17.78
C ASN A 13 -2.92 13.88 -16.28
N GLN A 14 -3.43 14.86 -15.51
CA GLN A 14 -3.72 14.66 -14.08
C GLN A 14 -4.88 13.67 -13.87
N GLN A 15 -5.95 13.79 -14.66
CA GLN A 15 -7.10 12.91 -14.60
C GLN A 15 -6.70 11.45 -14.88
N HIS A 16 -5.91 11.22 -15.94
CA HIS A 16 -5.45 9.88 -16.30
C HIS A 16 -4.60 9.24 -15.19
N ARG A 17 -3.76 10.05 -14.55
CA ARG A 17 -2.93 9.60 -13.43
C ARG A 17 -3.76 9.21 -12.20
N ILE A 18 -4.83 9.94 -11.90
CA ILE A 18 -5.76 9.62 -10.80
C ILE A 18 -6.47 8.29 -11.07
N VAL A 19 -6.96 8.09 -12.30
CA VAL A 19 -7.67 6.87 -12.71
C VAL A 19 -6.75 5.65 -12.59
N ILE A 20 -5.54 5.69 -13.16
CA ILE A 20 -4.60 4.57 -13.11
C ILE A 20 -4.27 4.20 -11.66
N ARG A 21 -4.04 5.21 -10.81
CA ARG A 21 -3.65 5.01 -9.41
C ARG A 21 -4.75 4.38 -8.56
N ASN A 22 -5.99 4.80 -8.77
CA ASN A 22 -7.12 4.26 -8.03
C ASN A 22 -7.47 2.85 -8.54
N PHE A 23 -7.40 2.64 -9.85
CA PHE A 23 -7.68 1.36 -10.48
C PHE A 23 -6.65 0.28 -10.11
N SER A 24 -5.36 0.64 -10.02
CA SER A 24 -4.31 -0.34 -9.68
C SER A 24 -4.48 -0.94 -8.29
N SER A 25 -4.94 -0.15 -7.31
CA SER A 25 -5.23 -0.64 -5.95
C SER A 25 -6.32 -1.71 -5.93
N PHE A 26 -7.36 -1.51 -6.76
CA PHE A 26 -8.47 -2.44 -6.90
C PHE A 26 -8.06 -3.72 -7.63
N VAL A 27 -7.35 -3.58 -8.75
CA VAL A 27 -6.86 -4.73 -9.53
C VAL A 27 -5.95 -5.62 -8.67
N SER A 28 -5.07 -5.00 -7.89
CA SER A 28 -4.19 -5.71 -6.97
C SER A 28 -5.01 -6.56 -5.99
N LEU A 29 -6.00 -5.95 -5.32
CA LEU A 29 -6.86 -6.65 -4.37
C LEU A 29 -7.70 -7.77 -5.01
N ILE A 30 -8.32 -7.55 -6.18
CA ILE A 30 -9.08 -8.61 -6.86
C ILE A 30 -8.17 -9.79 -7.18
N PHE A 31 -6.99 -9.52 -7.72
CA PHE A 31 -6.06 -10.59 -8.09
C PHE A 31 -5.68 -11.40 -6.86
N THR A 32 -5.45 -10.73 -5.73
CA THR A 32 -5.20 -11.38 -4.45
C THR A 32 -6.34 -12.32 -4.01
N PHE A 33 -7.59 -11.87 -4.10
CA PHE A 33 -8.76 -12.71 -3.78
C PHE A 33 -8.88 -13.88 -4.76
N PHE A 34 -8.67 -13.63 -6.05
CA PHE A 34 -8.71 -14.66 -7.08
C PHE A 34 -7.61 -15.72 -6.89
N ALA A 35 -6.40 -15.29 -6.53
CA ALA A 35 -5.31 -16.18 -6.15
C ALA A 35 -5.76 -17.05 -4.97
N CYS A 36 -6.22 -16.45 -3.88
CA CYS A 36 -6.66 -17.22 -2.72
C CYS A 36 -7.75 -18.26 -3.06
N TYR A 37 -8.74 -17.88 -3.88
CA TYR A 37 -9.83 -18.78 -4.29
C TYR A 37 -9.31 -19.94 -5.14
N THR A 38 -8.65 -19.63 -6.26
CA THR A 38 -8.13 -20.62 -7.22
C THR A 38 -7.20 -21.62 -6.55
N PHE A 39 -6.45 -21.16 -5.55
CA PHE A 39 -5.36 -21.89 -4.95
C PHE A 39 -5.70 -22.56 -3.62
N SER A 40 -6.88 -22.24 -3.06
CA SER A 40 -7.39 -22.95 -1.88
C SER A 40 -7.73 -24.41 -2.18
N GLU A 41 -8.10 -24.73 -3.43
CA GLU A 41 -8.54 -26.06 -3.85
C GLU A 41 -7.41 -26.96 -4.36
N HIS A 42 -6.21 -26.43 -4.61
CA HIS A 42 -5.13 -27.16 -5.27
C HIS A 42 -3.89 -27.25 -4.36
N ASP A 43 -3.21 -28.40 -4.33
CA ASP A 43 -2.02 -28.67 -3.49
C ASP A 43 -0.72 -28.00 -3.96
N PHE A 44 -0.81 -26.87 -4.67
CA PHE A 44 0.35 -26.11 -5.18
C PHE A 44 1.11 -25.34 -4.09
N LYS A 45 0.81 -25.58 -2.80
CA LYS A 45 1.42 -24.86 -1.68
C LYS A 45 2.93 -25.08 -1.61
N GLU A 46 3.47 -26.15 -2.16
CA GLU A 46 4.91 -26.45 -2.17
C GLU A 46 5.67 -25.76 -3.31
N ASP A 47 4.99 -25.30 -4.36
CA ASP A 47 5.63 -24.72 -5.54
C ASP A 47 6.00 -23.24 -5.31
N LEU A 48 7.30 -22.95 -5.37
CA LEU A 48 7.83 -21.58 -5.25
C LEU A 48 7.32 -20.65 -6.36
N PHE A 49 7.18 -21.17 -7.59
CA PHE A 49 6.70 -20.39 -8.72
C PHE A 49 5.26 -19.92 -8.49
N PHE A 50 4.47 -20.79 -7.89
CA PHE A 50 3.10 -20.50 -7.53
C PHE A 50 2.99 -19.45 -6.41
N ARG A 51 3.74 -19.62 -5.31
CA ARG A 51 3.81 -18.62 -4.23
C ARG A 51 4.21 -17.25 -4.76
N PHE A 52 5.13 -17.23 -5.71
CA PHE A 52 5.52 -16.01 -6.41
C PHE A 52 4.36 -15.39 -7.19
N ILE A 53 3.62 -16.15 -8.00
CA ILE A 53 2.45 -15.65 -8.73
C ILE A 53 1.39 -15.06 -7.79
N VAL A 54 1.15 -15.69 -6.65
CA VAL A 54 0.17 -15.21 -5.64
C VAL A 54 0.56 -13.85 -5.08
N LEU A 55 1.82 -13.71 -4.69
CA LEU A 55 2.32 -12.50 -4.02
C LEU A 55 2.65 -11.36 -4.99
N LEU A 56 3.06 -11.69 -6.21
CA LEU A 56 3.55 -10.75 -7.21
C LEU A 56 2.61 -9.54 -7.45
N PRO A 57 1.29 -9.68 -7.65
CA PRO A 57 0.40 -8.55 -7.90
C PRO A 57 0.32 -7.57 -6.72
N SER A 58 0.25 -8.08 -5.50
CA SER A 58 0.20 -7.27 -4.28
C SER A 58 1.47 -6.45 -4.13
N PHE A 59 2.63 -7.12 -4.23
CA PHE A 59 3.93 -6.45 -4.07
C PHE A 59 4.27 -5.53 -5.24
N SER A 60 3.92 -5.91 -6.47
CA SER A 60 4.12 -5.07 -7.66
C SER A 60 3.33 -3.77 -7.54
N TYR A 61 2.09 -3.83 -7.06
CA TYR A 61 1.29 -2.64 -6.78
C TYR A 61 1.98 -1.74 -5.75
N LEU A 62 2.41 -2.29 -4.60
CA LEU A 62 3.06 -1.52 -3.55
C LEU A 62 4.35 -0.86 -4.04
N ILE A 63 5.23 -1.63 -4.69
CA ILE A 63 6.49 -1.15 -5.25
C ILE A 63 6.24 -0.03 -6.25
N LEU A 64 5.34 -0.24 -7.22
CA LEU A 64 5.01 0.75 -8.23
C LEU A 64 4.45 2.03 -7.59
N GLN A 65 3.57 1.88 -6.60
CA GLN A 65 2.93 3.01 -5.93
C GLN A 65 3.95 3.86 -5.15
N TYR A 66 4.85 3.23 -4.40
CA TYR A 66 5.92 3.93 -3.70
C TYR A 66 6.94 4.55 -4.64
N LEU A 67 7.26 3.92 -5.76
CA LEU A 67 8.08 4.51 -6.82
C LEU A 67 7.42 5.74 -7.45
N ILE A 68 6.11 5.71 -7.69
CA ILE A 68 5.36 6.88 -8.17
C ILE A 68 5.42 8.01 -7.15
N PHE A 69 5.22 7.73 -5.86
CA PHE A 69 5.35 8.75 -4.80
C PHE A 69 6.76 9.33 -4.75
N PHE A 70 7.78 8.47 -4.78
CA PHE A 70 9.18 8.87 -4.80
C PHE A 70 9.46 9.81 -5.96
N HIS A 71 9.09 9.40 -7.19
CA HIS A 71 9.31 10.20 -8.39
C HIS A 71 8.63 11.57 -8.31
N THR A 72 7.39 11.63 -7.79
CA THR A 72 6.68 12.92 -7.70
C THR A 72 7.12 13.82 -6.57
N THR A 73 7.55 13.24 -5.46
CA THR A 73 8.17 13.99 -4.37
C THR A 73 9.52 14.55 -4.81
N TRP A 74 10.33 13.74 -5.51
CA TRP A 74 11.61 14.14 -6.08
C TRP A 74 11.46 15.31 -7.06
N LYS A 75 10.48 15.24 -7.98
CA LYS A 75 10.21 16.34 -8.92
C LYS A 75 9.77 17.64 -8.22
N GLY A 76 9.08 17.53 -7.09
CA GLY A 76 8.68 18.68 -6.26
C GLY A 76 9.85 19.34 -5.53
N TYR A 77 10.79 18.52 -5.04
CA TYR A 77 11.99 18.97 -4.31
C TYR A 77 12.85 19.98 -5.11
N CYS A 78 12.96 19.82 -6.43
CA CYS A 78 13.76 20.72 -7.26
C CYS A 78 13.19 22.15 -7.36
N LYS A 79 12.02 22.44 -6.79
CA LYS A 79 11.32 23.74 -6.92
C LYS A 79 11.19 24.51 -5.61
N THR A 80 11.72 24.04 -4.48
CA THR A 80 11.42 24.58 -3.15
C THR A 80 12.55 25.40 -2.54
N GLU A 81 12.24 26.64 -2.12
CA GLU A 81 13.22 27.58 -1.54
C GLU A 81 13.33 27.52 0.00
N SER A 82 12.38 26.90 0.72
CA SER A 82 12.41 26.87 2.19
C SER A 82 13.14 25.66 2.77
N THR A 83 14.07 25.92 3.71
CA THR A 83 14.93 24.90 4.35
C THR A 83 14.14 23.80 5.05
N LEU A 84 13.09 24.15 5.82
CA LEU A 84 12.28 23.18 6.55
C LEU A 84 11.55 22.21 5.60
N ARG A 85 11.02 22.74 4.49
CA ARG A 85 10.33 21.95 3.47
C ARG A 85 11.29 21.01 2.75
N ASN A 86 12.53 21.46 2.50
CA ASN A 86 13.58 20.64 1.90
C ASN A 86 13.98 19.45 2.80
N ILE A 87 14.11 19.67 4.12
CA ILE A 87 14.36 18.59 5.09
C ILE A 87 13.22 17.56 5.04
N LEU A 88 11.97 18.02 5.14
CA LEU A 88 10.80 17.14 5.10
C LEU A 88 10.73 16.32 3.80
N HIS A 89 10.95 16.96 2.64
CA HIS A 89 10.96 16.26 1.36
C HIS A 89 12.10 15.23 1.28
N SER A 90 13.29 15.57 1.75
CA SER A 90 14.43 14.63 1.77
C SER A 90 14.14 13.42 2.65
N THR A 91 13.65 13.64 3.88
CA THR A 91 13.24 12.55 4.78
C THR A 91 12.17 11.67 4.14
N LEU A 92 11.17 12.27 3.50
CA LEU A 92 10.11 11.53 2.81
C LEU A 92 10.65 10.70 1.64
N ILE A 93 11.53 11.26 0.82
CA ILE A 93 12.17 10.57 -0.32
C ILE A 93 12.95 9.34 0.17
N VAL A 94 13.76 9.50 1.22
CA VAL A 94 14.52 8.38 1.81
C VAL A 94 13.58 7.29 2.34
N LEU A 95 12.50 7.68 3.03
CA LEU A 95 11.56 6.72 3.58
C LEU A 95 10.77 5.97 2.49
N LEU A 96 10.33 6.67 1.44
CA LEU A 96 9.64 6.05 0.30
C LEU A 96 10.54 5.04 -0.40
N LEU A 97 11.82 5.37 -0.57
CA LEU A 97 12.81 4.43 -1.11
C LEU A 97 13.02 3.24 -0.18
N ALA A 98 13.09 3.45 1.13
CA ALA A 98 13.16 2.38 2.12
C ALA A 98 11.94 1.45 2.03
N PHE A 99 10.73 1.99 1.84
CA PHE A 99 9.53 1.19 1.64
C PHE A 99 9.60 0.34 0.37
N VAL A 100 10.11 0.87 -0.75
CA VAL A 100 10.35 0.07 -1.97
C VAL A 100 11.28 -1.11 -1.68
N ILE A 101 12.41 -0.83 -1.03
CA ILE A 101 13.42 -1.84 -0.70
C ILE A 101 12.82 -2.91 0.23
N ILE A 102 12.10 -2.51 1.28
CA ILE A 102 11.41 -3.42 2.20
C ILE A 102 10.41 -4.31 1.47
N ASN A 103 9.62 -3.76 0.54
CA ASN A 103 8.65 -4.54 -0.22
C ASN A 103 9.31 -5.56 -1.17
N ILE A 104 10.44 -5.21 -1.79
CA ILE A 104 11.23 -6.14 -2.61
C ILE A 104 11.80 -7.28 -1.76
N PHE A 105 12.42 -6.96 -0.62
CA PHE A 105 12.95 -8.00 0.26
C PHE A 105 11.84 -8.87 0.84
N SER A 106 10.72 -8.25 1.25
CA SER A 106 9.59 -8.99 1.82
C SER A 106 8.94 -9.92 0.79
N SER A 107 8.82 -9.51 -0.48
CA SER A 107 8.30 -10.40 -1.52
C SER A 107 9.18 -11.64 -1.71
N ILE A 108 10.51 -11.46 -1.75
CA ILE A 108 11.46 -12.57 -1.84
C ILE A 108 11.33 -13.47 -0.60
N THR A 109 11.37 -12.88 0.59
CA THR A 109 11.35 -13.64 1.84
C THR A 109 10.06 -14.43 2.02
N PHE A 110 8.91 -13.84 1.74
CA PHE A 110 7.62 -14.52 1.88
C PHE A 110 7.41 -15.63 0.83
N VAL A 111 7.99 -15.50 -0.37
CA VAL A 111 7.99 -16.60 -1.35
C VAL A 111 8.84 -17.77 -0.87
N THR A 112 10.00 -17.48 -0.26
CA THR A 112 10.94 -18.52 0.20
C THR A 112 10.52 -19.22 1.49
N ASP A 113 9.63 -18.61 2.29
CA ASP A 113 9.15 -19.23 3.52
C ASP A 113 8.25 -20.44 3.21
N LYS A 114 8.26 -21.46 4.07
CA LYS A 114 7.41 -22.65 3.88
C LYS A 114 5.98 -22.32 4.26
N TRP A 115 5.06 -22.45 3.30
CA TRP A 115 3.64 -22.19 3.51
C TRP A 115 2.89 -23.45 3.95
N ASN A 116 2.18 -23.35 5.07
CA ASN A 116 1.15 -24.28 5.49
C ASN A 116 -0.22 -23.88 4.90
N SER A 117 -1.27 -24.67 5.17
CA SER A 117 -2.64 -24.37 4.71
C SER A 117 -3.16 -23.02 5.19
N GLU A 118 -2.84 -22.64 6.42
CA GLU A 118 -3.25 -21.36 7.02
C GLU A 118 -2.47 -20.17 6.45
N ASP A 119 -1.25 -20.42 5.99
CA ASP A 119 -0.36 -19.39 5.45
C ASP A 119 -0.83 -18.88 4.09
N LEU A 120 -1.50 -19.71 3.28
CA LEU A 120 -2.08 -19.26 2.01
C LEU A 120 -3.09 -18.13 2.22
N PHE A 121 -3.98 -18.26 3.21
CA PHE A 121 -4.94 -17.21 3.54
C PHE A 121 -4.24 -15.97 4.09
N PHE A 122 -3.18 -16.17 4.90
CA PHE A 122 -2.39 -15.07 5.43
C PHE A 122 -1.68 -14.28 4.33
N TYR A 123 -0.86 -14.94 3.51
CA TYR A 123 -0.06 -14.31 2.46
C TYR A 123 -0.90 -13.78 1.31
N SER A 124 -1.99 -14.47 0.98
CA SER A 124 -2.93 -13.98 -0.02
C SER A 124 -3.77 -12.86 0.57
N ILE A 125 -4.59 -13.07 1.59
CA ILE A 125 -5.63 -12.07 1.94
C ILE A 125 -5.18 -11.10 3.04
N ILE A 126 -4.59 -11.60 4.13
CA ILE A 126 -4.27 -10.77 5.32
C ILE A 126 -3.13 -9.79 5.00
N LEU A 127 -2.06 -10.28 4.37
CA LEU A 127 -0.85 -9.52 4.14
C LEU A 127 -1.05 -8.32 3.20
N PRO A 128 -1.70 -8.44 2.03
CA PRO A 128 -1.99 -7.28 1.18
C PRO A 128 -2.96 -6.31 1.86
N SER A 129 -3.91 -6.81 2.64
CA SER A 129 -4.82 -5.97 3.44
C SER A 129 -4.11 -5.18 4.54
N PHE A 130 -2.90 -5.59 4.93
CA PHE A 130 -2.06 -4.86 5.87
C PHE A 130 -1.33 -3.68 5.22
N PHE A 131 -0.93 -3.80 3.94
CA PHE A 131 -0.15 -2.78 3.23
C PHE A 131 -0.96 -1.88 2.31
N ILE A 132 -2.03 -2.39 1.68
CA ILE A 132 -2.76 -1.65 0.65
C ILE A 132 -3.54 -0.46 1.22
N PRO A 133 -4.30 -0.57 2.34
CA PRO A 133 -5.04 0.57 2.89
C PRO A 133 -4.18 1.80 3.24
N PRO A 134 -3.05 1.70 3.99
CA PRO A 134 -2.24 2.87 4.29
C PRO A 134 -1.61 3.46 3.02
N THR A 135 -1.18 2.60 2.09
CA THR A 135 -0.62 3.03 0.79
C THR A 135 -1.66 3.78 -0.06
N TYR A 136 -2.88 3.27 -0.10
CA TYR A 136 -4.02 3.88 -0.80
C TYR A 136 -4.42 5.22 -0.17
N LEU A 137 -4.51 5.28 1.16
CA LEU A 137 -4.84 6.51 1.90
C LEU A 137 -3.76 7.58 1.71
N LEU A 138 -2.46 7.21 1.77
CA LEU A 138 -1.36 8.12 1.42
C LEU A 138 -1.51 8.66 0.00
N SER A 139 -1.93 7.82 -0.93
CA SER A 139 -2.13 8.24 -2.31
C SER A 139 -3.20 9.30 -2.44
N THR A 140 -4.33 9.10 -1.77
CA THR A 140 -5.52 9.92 -1.98
C THR A 140 -5.56 11.16 -1.08
N SER A 141 -4.84 11.16 0.04
CA SER A 141 -4.92 12.23 1.05
C SER A 141 -3.99 13.41 0.79
N CYS A 142 -2.86 13.21 0.11
CA CYS A 142 -1.82 14.23 -0.03
C CYS A 142 -1.32 14.33 -1.47
N ASP A 143 -1.29 15.55 -2.02
CA ASP A 143 -0.45 15.83 -3.18
C ASP A 143 0.96 16.17 -2.71
N PHE A 144 1.87 15.21 -2.85
CA PHE A 144 3.27 15.37 -2.49
C PHE A 144 4.01 16.45 -3.30
N ILE A 145 3.44 16.95 -4.40
CA ILE A 145 4.04 18.04 -5.20
C ILE A 145 3.77 19.39 -4.52
N THR A 146 2.52 19.65 -4.18
CA THR A 146 2.09 20.94 -3.62
C THR A 146 2.08 20.94 -2.10
N THR A 147 2.29 19.78 -1.45
CA THR A 147 2.03 19.58 -0.01
C THR A 147 0.63 20.05 0.40
N SER A 148 -0.30 20.06 -0.56
CA SER A 148 -1.69 20.43 -0.35
C SER A 148 -2.55 19.18 -0.18
N PHE A 149 -3.64 19.33 0.57
CA PHE A 149 -4.54 18.23 0.86
C PHE A 149 -5.75 18.28 -0.07
N THR A 150 -5.92 17.22 -0.84
CA THR A 150 -6.90 17.10 -1.92
C THR A 150 -8.29 16.69 -1.45
N ALA A 151 -8.46 16.30 -0.17
CA ALA A 151 -9.74 15.78 0.31
C ALA A 151 -10.85 16.84 0.34
N THR A 152 -11.96 16.59 -0.34
CA THR A 152 -13.16 17.44 -0.35
C THR A 152 -14.35 16.70 0.28
N GLY A 153 -15.10 17.38 1.16
CA GLY A 153 -16.41 16.95 1.68
C GLY A 153 -16.51 15.45 2.01
N ILE A 154 -17.46 14.75 1.39
CA ILE A 154 -17.79 13.33 1.64
C ILE A 154 -16.59 12.37 1.50
N ASN A 155 -15.56 12.71 0.71
CA ASN A 155 -14.38 11.85 0.54
C ASN A 155 -13.64 11.62 1.86
N ILE A 156 -13.69 12.58 2.80
CA ILE A 156 -13.11 12.38 4.12
C ILE A 156 -13.78 11.27 4.90
N LEU A 157 -15.11 11.20 4.84
CA LEU A 157 -15.84 10.25 5.66
C LEU A 157 -15.46 8.82 5.24
N VAL A 158 -15.33 8.60 3.93
CA VAL A 158 -14.86 7.31 3.40
C VAL A 158 -13.41 7.04 3.81
N ASP A 159 -12.53 8.03 3.79
CA ASP A 159 -11.13 7.87 4.24
C ASP A 159 -11.00 7.55 5.72
N LEU A 160 -11.80 8.21 6.56
CA LEU A 160 -11.89 7.93 7.98
C LEU A 160 -12.45 6.52 8.22
N MET A 161 -13.43 6.08 7.43
CA MET A 161 -13.96 4.72 7.54
C MET A 161 -12.93 3.67 7.12
N ILE A 162 -12.17 3.90 6.03
CA ILE A 162 -11.07 3.02 5.62
C ILE A 162 -10.02 2.97 6.72
N LEU A 163 -9.62 4.13 7.26
CA LEU A 163 -8.64 4.23 8.34
C LEU A 163 -9.11 3.54 9.62
N LEU A 164 -10.36 3.73 10.02
CA LEU A 164 -10.93 3.10 11.21
C LEU A 164 -11.03 1.58 11.03
N SER A 165 -11.48 1.12 9.87
CA SER A 165 -11.52 -0.30 9.52
C SER A 165 -10.13 -0.92 9.59
N TYR A 166 -9.13 -0.22 9.05
CA TYR A 166 -7.74 -0.62 9.09
C TYR A 166 -7.16 -0.66 10.52
N LEU A 167 -7.40 0.38 11.33
CA LEU A 167 -6.98 0.42 12.74
C LEU A 167 -7.60 -0.71 13.55
N THR A 168 -8.89 -0.99 13.31
CA THR A 168 -9.59 -2.08 13.99
C THR A 168 -9.02 -3.43 13.57
N PHE A 169 -8.72 -3.62 12.28
CA PHE A 169 -8.02 -4.80 11.77
C PHE A 169 -6.64 -4.96 12.41
N LEU A 170 -5.85 -3.89 12.51
CA LEU A 170 -4.52 -3.91 13.13
C LEU A 170 -4.59 -4.26 14.62
N LEU A 171 -5.54 -3.68 15.35
CA LEU A 171 -5.79 -3.98 16.75
C LEU A 171 -6.21 -5.45 16.93
N LEU A 172 -7.10 -5.95 16.07
CA LEU A 172 -7.53 -7.34 16.08
C LEU A 172 -6.35 -8.29 15.79
N LEU A 173 -5.48 -7.93 14.84
CA LEU A 173 -4.30 -8.73 14.49
C LEU A 173 -3.28 -8.80 15.63
N LEU A 174 -3.08 -7.69 16.36
CA LEU A 174 -2.06 -7.60 17.41
C LEU A 174 -2.53 -8.11 18.78
N PHE A 175 -3.81 -7.89 19.13
CA PHE A 175 -4.30 -8.10 20.50
C PHE A 175 -5.38 -9.19 20.62
N LEU A 176 -6.02 -9.60 19.52
CA LEU A 176 -7.03 -10.65 19.56
C LEU A 176 -6.56 -11.92 18.83
N GLU A 177 -6.56 -13.01 19.58
CA GLU A 177 -6.27 -14.34 19.07
C GLU A 177 -7.40 -14.85 18.15
N LYS A 178 -8.62 -14.30 18.28
CA LYS A 178 -9.79 -14.70 17.48
C LYS A 178 -9.65 -14.26 16.03
N ALA A 179 -9.20 -15.18 15.18
CA ALA A 179 -9.04 -14.97 13.74
C ALA A 179 -10.38 -14.83 12.97
N GLU A 180 -11.49 -15.28 13.55
CA GLU A 180 -12.82 -15.33 12.91
C GLU A 180 -13.31 -13.98 12.40
N TYR A 181 -12.95 -12.87 13.08
CA TYR A 181 -13.42 -11.54 12.71
C TYR A 181 -12.53 -10.82 11.67
N ARG A 182 -11.31 -11.31 11.43
CA ARG A 182 -10.33 -10.67 10.54
C ARG A 182 -10.85 -10.49 9.10
N PRO A 183 -11.51 -11.48 8.48
CA PRO A 183 -11.99 -11.35 7.11
C PRO A 183 -13.03 -10.24 6.92
N TYR A 184 -13.88 -9.98 7.93
CA TYR A 184 -14.93 -8.97 7.82
C TYR A 184 -14.36 -7.55 7.72
N PHE A 185 -13.32 -7.22 8.49
CA PHE A 185 -12.65 -5.92 8.41
C PHE A 185 -11.85 -5.76 7.11
N ILE A 186 -11.25 -6.85 6.64
CA ILE A 186 -10.59 -6.88 5.34
C ILE A 186 -11.60 -6.59 4.23
N LEU A 187 -12.73 -7.29 4.22
CA LEU A 187 -13.81 -7.10 3.26
C LEU A 187 -14.40 -5.69 3.34
N ALA A 188 -14.65 -5.17 4.53
CA ALA A 188 -15.14 -3.80 4.72
C ALA A 188 -14.17 -2.77 4.13
N SER A 189 -12.87 -2.91 4.43
CA SER A 189 -11.84 -2.02 3.87
C SER A 189 -11.77 -2.11 2.35
N PHE A 190 -11.87 -3.32 1.80
CA PHE A 190 -11.91 -3.58 0.36
C PHE A 190 -13.10 -2.89 -0.30
N VAL A 191 -14.32 -3.07 0.23
CA VAL A 191 -15.53 -2.46 -0.32
C VAL A 191 -15.44 -0.93 -0.25
N LEU A 192 -14.92 -0.36 0.84
CA LEU A 192 -14.75 1.09 0.96
C LEU A 192 -13.74 1.65 -0.05
N ILE A 193 -12.59 0.98 -0.23
CA ILE A 193 -11.59 1.34 -1.25
C ILE A 193 -12.21 1.24 -2.64
N LEU A 194 -12.97 0.18 -2.91
CA LEU A 194 -13.66 -0.02 -4.19
C LEU A 194 -14.68 1.10 -4.46
N VAL A 195 -15.59 1.36 -3.53
CA VAL A 195 -16.61 2.41 -3.65
C VAL A 195 -15.96 3.76 -3.91
N LYS A 196 -14.88 4.08 -3.18
CA LYS A 196 -14.15 5.33 -3.39
C LYS A 196 -13.46 5.38 -4.75
N SER A 197 -12.80 4.30 -5.16
CA SER A 197 -12.12 4.23 -6.46
C SER A 197 -13.11 4.33 -7.63
N LEU A 198 -14.26 3.66 -7.57
CA LEU A 198 -15.33 3.79 -8.58
C LEU A 198 -15.91 5.19 -8.59
N LYS A 199 -16.19 5.76 -7.41
CA LYS A 199 -16.67 7.14 -7.30
C LYS A 199 -15.71 8.10 -8.00
N GLU A 200 -14.41 7.98 -7.79
CA GLU A 200 -13.44 8.90 -8.41
C GLU A 200 -13.34 8.70 -9.94
N ILE A 201 -13.60 7.49 -10.44
CA ILE A 201 -13.63 7.20 -11.88
C ILE A 201 -14.88 7.79 -12.54
N TYR A 202 -16.06 7.57 -11.95
CA TYR A 202 -17.34 7.97 -12.56
C TYR A 202 -17.78 9.39 -12.19
N LEU A 203 -17.37 9.89 -11.03
CA LEU A 203 -17.75 11.17 -10.44
C LEU A 203 -16.49 11.87 -9.87
N PRO A 204 -15.55 12.27 -10.74
CA PRO A 204 -14.28 12.87 -10.33
C PRO A 204 -14.55 14.11 -9.48
N SER A 205 -13.90 14.18 -8.33
CA SER A 205 -14.07 15.30 -7.42
C SER A 205 -13.33 16.52 -7.96
N ARG A 206 -14.00 17.68 -7.99
CA ARG A 206 -13.35 18.93 -8.39
C ARG A 206 -12.37 19.32 -7.29
N GLU A 207 -11.08 19.41 -7.62
CA GLU A 207 -10.05 19.88 -6.68
C GLU A 207 -10.43 21.27 -6.18
N SER A 208 -10.75 21.38 -4.88
CA SER A 208 -10.93 22.68 -4.25
C SER A 208 -9.62 23.09 -3.61
N SER A 209 -9.08 24.24 -4.02
CA SER A 209 -7.90 24.89 -3.43
C SER A 209 -8.18 25.53 -2.06
N SER A 210 -8.97 24.84 -1.23
CA SER A 210 -9.23 25.30 0.13
C SER A 210 -7.97 25.11 0.97
N PRO A 211 -7.56 26.09 1.79
CA PRO A 211 -6.41 25.96 2.66
C PRO A 211 -6.52 24.70 3.53
N ALA A 212 -5.37 24.05 3.73
CA ALA A 212 -5.27 22.81 4.49
C ALA A 212 -5.76 23.01 5.92
N ALA A 213 -6.98 22.54 6.21
CA ALA A 213 -7.49 22.52 7.57
C ALA A 213 -6.57 21.65 8.45
N SER A 214 -6.24 22.08 9.66
CA SER A 214 -5.25 21.43 10.54
C SER A 214 -5.53 19.95 10.78
N TRP A 215 -6.80 19.52 10.79
CA TRP A 215 -7.16 18.12 10.93
C TRP A 215 -6.65 17.23 9.77
N ARG A 216 -6.46 17.79 8.56
CA ARG A 216 -5.94 17.04 7.39
C ARG A 216 -4.50 16.61 7.60
N VAL A 217 -3.72 17.50 8.22
CA VAL A 217 -2.33 17.24 8.61
C VAL A 217 -2.28 16.11 9.63
N ILE A 218 -3.19 16.13 10.61
CA ILE A 218 -3.27 15.09 11.65
C ILE A 218 -3.59 13.73 11.02
N ILE A 219 -4.59 13.65 10.13
CA ILE A 219 -4.94 12.39 9.45
C ILE A 219 -3.77 11.88 8.63
N PHE A 220 -3.11 12.74 7.86
CA PHE A 220 -1.95 12.32 7.08
C PHE A 220 -0.80 11.85 7.96
N ALA A 221 -0.47 12.57 9.04
CA ALA A 221 0.54 12.15 9.98
C ALA A 221 0.20 10.77 10.56
N LEU A 222 -1.06 10.54 10.93
CA LEU A 222 -1.54 9.25 11.44
C LEU A 222 -1.38 8.13 10.40
N VAL A 223 -1.87 8.32 9.17
CA VAL A 223 -1.72 7.34 8.07
C VAL A 223 -0.24 7.05 7.78
N PHE A 224 0.59 8.09 7.77
CA PHE A 224 2.01 7.97 7.53
C PHE A 224 2.73 7.21 8.64
N THR A 225 2.44 7.51 9.90
CA THR A 225 2.95 6.76 11.06
C THR A 225 2.54 5.29 10.99
N LEU A 226 1.29 5.00 10.61
CA LEU A 226 0.83 3.62 10.40
C LEU A 226 1.61 2.92 9.28
N ALA A 227 1.85 3.61 8.15
CA ALA A 227 2.67 3.07 7.06
C ALA A 227 4.12 2.76 7.51
N VAL A 228 4.72 3.63 8.33
CA VAL A 228 6.04 3.37 8.93
C VAL A 228 6.00 2.12 9.79
N ILE A 229 5.05 2.03 10.72
CA ILE A 229 4.91 0.88 11.63
C ILE A 229 4.77 -0.43 10.84
N THR A 230 3.94 -0.46 9.80
CA THR A 230 3.71 -1.67 9.02
C THR A 230 4.93 -2.11 8.23
N HIS A 231 5.65 -1.18 7.62
CA HIS A 231 6.87 -1.50 6.90
C HIS A 231 8.00 -1.88 7.85
N SER A 232 8.09 -1.28 9.04
CA SER A 232 9.04 -1.68 10.07
C SER A 232 8.78 -3.12 10.55
N LEU A 233 7.51 -3.48 10.78
CA LEU A 233 7.13 -4.86 11.11
C LEU A 233 7.47 -5.82 9.98
N SER A 234 7.16 -5.46 8.73
CA SER A 234 7.52 -6.26 7.55
C SER A 234 9.03 -6.47 7.45
N ALA A 235 9.82 -5.40 7.61
CA ALA A 235 11.27 -5.47 7.56
C ALA A 235 11.82 -6.38 8.67
N TYR A 236 11.28 -6.25 9.89
CA TYR A 236 11.65 -7.11 11.01
C TYR A 236 11.37 -8.59 10.71
N VAL A 237 10.16 -8.91 10.25
CA VAL A 237 9.79 -10.29 9.88
C VAL A 237 10.71 -10.81 8.78
N SER A 238 10.89 -10.05 7.69
CA SER A 238 11.74 -10.46 6.57
C SER A 238 13.20 -10.70 6.98
N ILE A 239 13.77 -9.81 7.79
CA ILE A 239 15.14 -9.98 8.31
C ILE A 239 15.23 -11.22 9.20
N SER A 240 14.24 -11.45 10.07
CA SER A 240 14.23 -12.60 10.98
C SER A 240 14.16 -13.93 10.23
N THR A 241 13.33 -14.01 9.19
CA THR A 241 13.19 -15.20 8.35
C THR A 241 14.46 -15.45 7.53
N LEU A 242 15.06 -14.39 6.97
CA LEU A 242 16.32 -14.50 6.23
C LEU A 242 17.47 -14.95 7.14
N ALA A 243 17.56 -14.41 8.36
CA ALA A 243 18.55 -14.80 9.34
C ALA A 243 18.39 -16.28 9.76
N ARG A 244 17.14 -16.75 9.93
CA ARG A 244 16.84 -18.16 10.18
C ARG A 244 17.31 -19.05 9.02
N TYR A 245 17.02 -18.64 7.79
CA TYR A 245 17.42 -19.37 6.59
C TYR A 245 18.95 -19.51 6.49
N PHE A 246 19.70 -18.41 6.70
CA PHE A 246 21.17 -18.46 6.67
C PHE A 246 21.75 -19.32 7.80
N ARG A 247 21.16 -19.31 8.99
CA ARG A 247 21.59 -20.17 10.10
C ARG A 247 21.43 -21.65 9.75
N LEU A 248 20.27 -22.04 9.23
CA LEU A 248 20.01 -23.42 8.81
C LEU A 248 20.94 -23.86 7.66
N SER A 249 21.22 -22.96 6.72
CA SER A 249 22.17 -23.24 5.64
C SER A 249 23.60 -23.43 6.16
N ALA A 250 24.00 -22.70 7.20
CA ALA A 250 25.34 -22.82 7.79
C ALA A 250 25.52 -24.10 8.62
N THR A 251 24.43 -24.65 9.20
CA THR A 251 24.46 -25.90 9.97
C THR A 251 24.38 -27.17 9.11
N GLY A 252 24.19 -27.03 7.79
CA GLY A 252 24.10 -28.16 6.86
C GLY A 252 22.76 -28.91 6.90
N GLU A 253 21.79 -28.43 7.68
CA GLU A 253 20.47 -29.06 7.85
C GLU A 253 19.53 -28.84 6.65
N VAL A 254 19.92 -28.02 5.67
CA VAL A 254 19.08 -27.72 4.49
C VAL A 254 19.02 -28.90 3.50
N LEU A 255 19.98 -29.86 3.57
CA LEU A 255 20.06 -30.99 2.64
C LEU A 255 19.15 -32.19 2.96
N SER A 256 18.39 -32.17 4.05
CA SER A 256 17.51 -33.29 4.45
C SER A 256 16.00 -33.03 4.26
N ILE A 257 15.61 -31.89 3.67
CA ILE A 257 14.19 -31.50 3.55
C ILE A 257 13.75 -31.27 2.09
N SER A 258 14.32 -32.04 1.15
CA SER A 258 13.76 -32.25 -0.18
C SER A 258 12.93 -33.51 -0.23
#